data_AF-A0A9W7JA52-F1
#
_entry.id   AF-A0A9W7JA52-F1
#
_cell.length_a   1.000
_cell.length_b   1.000
_cell.length_c   1.000
_cell.angle_alpha   90.00
_cell.angle_beta   90.00
_cell.angle_gamma   90.00
#
_symmetry.space_group_name_H-M   'P 1'
#
loop_
_entity.id
_entity.type
_entity.pdbx_description
1 polymer ?
#
loop_
_entity_poly.entity_id
_entity_poly.type
_entity_poly.pdbx_seq_one_letter_code
_entity_poly.pdbx_strand_id
1 'polypeptide(L)'
;MASNSNSSKIEKLASIDAHLWLLVPAKVSEDDKLVEYDALLLDRFLDILQDLHGEDLKEIVQECYEPSDEYERKNNPEKLEELGNVLTSLDPGDSIVVAKAFSHMLNLANLAEEVQIAYRRKTKLKKGDFGDENSATTELY
;
A
#
# COMPACT_ATOMS: atom_id res chain seq x y z
N MET A 1 -2.41 11.86 -31.39
CA MET A 1 -3.42 11.39 -30.42
C MET A 1 -2.72 10.64 -29.28
N ALA A 2 -1.83 11.29 -28.52
CA ALA A 2 -1.00 10.64 -27.48
C ALA A 2 -1.19 11.25 -26.08
N SER A 3 -2.11 12.20 -25.93
CA SER A 3 -2.32 12.97 -24.69
C SER A 3 -3.34 12.36 -23.72
N ASN A 4 -4.15 11.38 -24.16
CA ASN A 4 -5.25 10.85 -23.34
C ASN A 4 -4.81 9.73 -22.37
N SER A 5 -3.82 8.91 -22.76
CA SER A 5 -3.36 7.74 -21.97
C SER A 5 -2.55 8.12 -20.73
N ASN A 6 -1.78 9.21 -20.78
CA ASN A 6 -1.04 9.68 -19.60
C ASN A 6 -1.96 10.33 -18.55
N SER A 7 -3.04 11.02 -18.96
CA SER A 7 -4.01 11.61 -18.03
C SER A 7 -4.76 10.50 -17.28
N SER A 8 -5.24 9.49 -17.99
CA SER A 8 -5.96 8.36 -17.37
C SER A 8 -5.07 7.54 -16.43
N LYS A 9 -3.78 7.34 -16.78
CA LYS A 9 -2.82 6.65 -15.92
C LYS A 9 -2.55 7.43 -14.62
N ILE A 10 -2.37 8.75 -14.70
CA ILE A 10 -2.20 9.61 -13.51
C ILE A 10 -3.47 9.63 -12.66
N GLU A 11 -4.65 9.67 -13.27
CA GLU A 11 -5.95 9.62 -12.58
C GLU A 11 -6.15 8.28 -11.85
N LYS A 12 -5.83 7.14 -12.47
CA LYS A 12 -5.94 5.81 -11.84
C LYS A 12 -4.93 5.62 -10.70
N LEU A 13 -3.72 6.14 -10.83
CA LEU A 13 -2.72 6.11 -9.75
C LEU A 13 -3.14 6.99 -8.56
N ALA A 14 -3.61 8.20 -8.83
CA ALA A 14 -4.20 9.06 -7.82
C ALA A 14 -5.42 8.43 -7.11
N SER A 15 -6.17 7.58 -7.83
CA SER A 15 -7.31 6.83 -7.26
C SER A 15 -6.86 5.78 -6.23
N ILE A 16 -5.80 5.02 -6.51
CA ILE A 16 -5.28 4.00 -5.58
C ILE A 16 -4.71 4.65 -4.32
N ASP A 17 -3.92 5.72 -4.47
CA ASP A 17 -3.42 6.49 -3.34
C ASP A 17 -4.58 7.02 -2.49
N ALA A 18 -5.63 7.56 -3.11
CA ALA A 18 -6.82 8.02 -2.40
C ALA A 18 -7.52 6.88 -1.64
N HIS A 19 -7.62 5.68 -2.22
CA HIS A 19 -8.19 4.51 -1.55
C HIS A 19 -7.38 4.09 -0.32
N LEU A 20 -6.05 4.08 -0.41
CA LEU A 20 -5.17 3.77 0.74
C LEU A 20 -5.36 4.77 1.88
N TRP A 21 -5.46 6.07 1.57
CA TRP A 21 -5.75 7.10 2.57
C TRP A 21 -7.16 6.99 3.18
N LEU A 22 -8.15 6.50 2.42
CA LEU A 22 -9.50 6.29 2.92
C LEU A 22 -9.60 5.09 3.87
N LEU A 23 -8.73 4.08 3.71
CA LEU A 23 -8.62 2.94 4.62
C LEU A 23 -7.92 3.30 5.94
N VAL A 24 -7.00 4.28 5.91
CA VAL A 24 -6.21 4.71 7.08
C VAL A 24 -6.62 6.12 7.50
N PRO A 25 -7.60 6.27 8.42
CA PRO A 25 -8.26 7.54 8.70
C PRO A 25 -7.36 8.62 9.32
N ALA A 26 -6.22 8.25 9.90
CA ALA A 26 -5.23 9.20 10.40
C ALA A 26 -3.86 8.53 10.58
N LYS A 27 -2.80 9.34 10.49
CA LYS A 27 -1.45 8.96 10.92
C LYS A 27 -1.46 8.58 12.40
N VAL A 28 -0.82 7.47 12.75
CA VAL A 28 -0.75 6.98 14.13
C VAL A 28 0.34 7.71 14.93
N SER A 29 1.29 8.36 14.24
CA SER A 29 2.31 9.25 14.82
C SER A 29 2.88 10.23 13.77
N GLU A 30 3.61 11.27 14.21
CA GLU A 30 4.23 12.24 13.30
C GLU A 30 5.25 11.61 12.34
N ASP A 31 5.93 10.54 12.78
CA ASP A 31 6.86 9.75 11.98
C ASP A 31 6.17 8.63 11.19
N ASP A 32 4.83 8.60 11.16
CA ASP A 32 4.06 7.65 10.37
C ASP A 32 4.09 7.99 8.88
N LYS A 33 4.71 7.09 8.13
CA LYS A 33 4.85 7.15 6.67
C LYS A 33 4.41 5.86 5.99
N LEU A 34 3.63 5.01 6.68
CA LEU A 34 3.24 3.70 6.14
C LEU A 34 2.49 3.84 4.81
N VAL A 35 1.46 4.68 4.79
CA VAL A 35 0.66 4.94 3.58
C VAL A 35 1.51 5.52 2.45
N GLU A 36 2.47 6.40 2.78
CA GLU A 36 3.39 6.99 1.79
C GLU A 36 4.34 5.95 1.19
N TYR A 37 4.86 5.03 2.00
CA TYR A 37 5.73 3.95 1.52
C TYR A 37 4.94 2.93 0.70
N ASP A 38 3.76 2.56 1.15
CA ASP A 38 2.92 1.58 0.47
C ASP A 38 2.46 2.09 -0.90
N ALA A 39 1.96 3.34 -0.96
CA ALA A 39 1.63 4.04 -2.20
C ALA A 39 2.80 4.04 -3.20
N LEU A 40 4.00 4.44 -2.75
CA LEU A 40 5.19 4.49 -3.61
C LEU A 40 5.58 3.11 -4.16
N LEU A 41 5.52 2.07 -3.34
CA LEU A 41 5.86 0.71 -3.75
C LEU A 41 4.83 0.14 -4.73
N LEU A 42 3.55 0.42 -4.49
CA LEU A 42 2.45 0.00 -5.35
C LEU A 42 2.50 0.72 -6.71
N ASP A 43 2.71 2.03 -6.74
CA ASP A 43 2.91 2.82 -7.96
C ASP A 43 4.03 2.21 -8.82
N ARG A 44 5.18 1.98 -8.19
CA ARG A 44 6.32 1.38 -8.90
C ARG A 44 6.04 -0.04 -9.38
N PHE A 45 5.29 -0.83 -8.61
CA PHE A 45 4.90 -2.18 -9.00
C PHE A 45 3.96 -2.17 -10.20
N LEU A 46 2.98 -1.27 -10.24
CA LEU A 46 2.03 -1.17 -11.35
C LEU A 46 2.73 -0.74 -12.65
N ASP A 47 3.72 0.15 -12.57
CA ASP A 47 4.58 0.46 -13.71
C ASP A 47 5.32 -0.78 -14.25
N ILE A 48 5.89 -1.59 -13.35
CA ILE A 48 6.59 -2.84 -13.74
C ILE A 48 5.60 -3.85 -14.33
N LEU A 49 4.42 -3.99 -13.74
CA LEU A 49 3.36 -4.88 -14.24
C LEU A 49 2.97 -4.49 -15.67
N GLN A 50 2.78 -3.19 -15.91
CA GLN A 50 2.49 -2.66 -17.23
C GLN A 50 3.61 -2.91 -18.23
N ASP A 51 4.86 -2.67 -17.84
CA ASP A 51 6.02 -2.86 -18.73
C ASP A 51 6.21 -4.34 -19.14
N LEU A 52 5.86 -5.27 -18.25
CA LEU A 52 6.05 -6.72 -18.48
C LEU A 52 4.84 -7.41 -19.11
N HIS A 53 3.63 -7.01 -18.72
CA HIS A 53 2.38 -7.71 -19.04
C HIS A 53 1.37 -6.87 -19.82
N GLY A 54 1.68 -5.59 -20.09
CA GLY A 54 0.81 -4.68 -20.83
C GLY A 54 -0.12 -3.87 -19.94
N GLU A 55 -0.69 -2.81 -20.52
CA GLU A 55 -1.63 -1.93 -19.81
C GLU A 55 -2.90 -2.69 -19.41
N ASP A 56 -3.43 -3.57 -20.25
CA ASP A 56 -4.68 -4.30 -20.00
C ASP A 56 -4.66 -5.05 -18.66
N LEU A 57 -3.55 -5.74 -18.33
CA LEU A 57 -3.43 -6.43 -17.04
C LEU A 57 -3.29 -5.49 -15.86
N LYS A 58 -2.60 -4.36 -16.05
CA LYS A 58 -2.57 -3.34 -15.02
C LYS A 58 -3.99 -2.82 -14.77
N GLU A 59 -4.77 -2.54 -15.82
CA GLU A 59 -6.15 -2.08 -15.68
C GLU A 59 -7.00 -3.10 -14.91
N ILE A 60 -6.90 -4.39 -15.23
CA ILE A 60 -7.60 -5.46 -14.50
C ILE A 60 -7.22 -5.46 -13.01
N VAL A 61 -5.93 -5.34 -12.67
CA VAL A 61 -5.48 -5.26 -11.28
C VAL A 61 -6.04 -4.02 -10.57
N GLN A 62 -6.13 -2.89 -11.27
CA GLN A 62 -6.71 -1.66 -10.74
C GLN A 62 -8.24 -1.74 -10.58
N GLU A 63 -8.94 -2.39 -11.52
CA GLU A 63 -10.38 -2.65 -11.49
C GLU A 63 -10.76 -3.59 -10.35
N CYS A 64 -9.87 -4.49 -9.94
CA CYS A 64 -10.06 -5.29 -8.73
C CYS A 64 -9.93 -4.46 -7.43
N TYR A 65 -9.25 -3.31 -7.46
CA TYR A 65 -8.93 -2.53 -6.25
C TYR A 65 -10.13 -1.76 -5.69
N GLU A 66 -10.90 -1.09 -6.55
CA GLU A 66 -12.08 -0.30 -6.16
C GLU A 66 -13.18 -1.12 -5.45
N PRO A 67 -13.67 -2.24 -6.01
CA PRO A 67 -14.68 -3.06 -5.32
C PRO A 67 -14.13 -3.72 -4.06
N SER A 68 -12.83 -4.08 -4.03
CA SER A 68 -12.18 -4.63 -2.83
C SER A 68 -12.14 -3.63 -1.69
N ASP A 69 -11.75 -2.38 -1.98
CA ASP A 69 -11.70 -1.29 -1.00
C ASP A 69 -13.10 -0.90 -0.50
N GLU A 70 -14.09 -0.81 -1.40
CA GLU A 70 -15.46 -0.54 -0.98
C GLU A 70 -16.06 -1.69 -0.15
N TYR A 71 -15.76 -2.94 -0.49
CA TYR A 71 -16.13 -4.10 0.32
C TYR A 71 -15.52 -4.03 1.72
N GLU A 72 -14.22 -3.76 1.85
CA GLU A 72 -13.54 -3.69 3.14
C GLU A 72 -14.16 -2.60 4.03
N ARG A 73 -14.45 -1.42 3.47
CA ARG A 73 -15.01 -0.31 4.25
C ARG A 73 -16.46 -0.52 4.67
N LYS A 74 -17.31 -1.05 3.78
CA LYS A 74 -18.77 -1.06 3.95
C LYS A 74 -19.35 -2.45 4.19
N ASN A 75 -18.55 -3.51 4.06
CA ASN A 75 -19.01 -4.91 4.02
C ASN A 75 -20.15 -5.13 3.01
N ASN A 76 -20.09 -4.46 1.85
CA ASN A 76 -21.15 -4.51 0.84
C ASN A 76 -21.03 -5.78 -0.03
N PRO A 77 -21.89 -6.81 0.12
CA PRO A 77 -21.78 -8.05 -0.64
C PRO A 77 -21.92 -7.87 -2.15
N GLU A 78 -22.59 -6.82 -2.63
CA GLU A 78 -22.70 -6.52 -4.07
C GLU A 78 -21.33 -6.21 -4.69
N LYS A 79 -20.45 -5.53 -3.95
CA LYS A 79 -19.09 -5.22 -4.41
C LYS A 79 -18.21 -6.47 -4.48
N LEU A 80 -18.46 -7.43 -3.60
CA LEU A 80 -17.80 -8.74 -3.67
C LEU A 80 -18.26 -9.53 -4.92
N GLU A 81 -19.53 -9.40 -5.31
CA GLU A 81 -20.05 -9.98 -6.55
C GLU A 81 -19.43 -9.31 -7.79
N GLU A 82 -19.33 -7.98 -7.82
CA GLU A 82 -18.63 -7.24 -8.88
C GLU A 82 -17.17 -7.71 -9.03
N LEU A 83 -16.44 -7.84 -7.92
CA LEU A 83 -15.07 -8.38 -7.93
C LEU A 83 -15.04 -9.83 -8.44
N GLY A 84 -15.99 -10.66 -8.01
CA GLY A 84 -16.12 -12.04 -8.49
C GLY A 84 -16.36 -12.12 -10.00
N ASN A 85 -17.14 -11.19 -10.56
CA ASN A 85 -17.41 -11.13 -11.99
C ASN A 85 -16.14 -10.77 -12.78
N VAL A 86 -15.31 -9.84 -12.28
CA VAL A 86 -14.01 -9.54 -12.88
C VAL A 86 -13.13 -10.80 -12.88
N LEU A 87 -12.96 -11.44 -11.73
CA LEU A 87 -12.07 -12.60 -11.57
C LEU A 87 -12.52 -13.82 -12.39
N THR A 88 -13.82 -14.05 -12.54
CA THR A 88 -14.35 -15.20 -13.31
C THR A 88 -14.35 -14.97 -14.83
N SER A 89 -14.15 -13.74 -15.28
CA SER A 89 -14.03 -13.39 -16.70
C SER A 89 -12.64 -13.60 -17.28
N LEU A 90 -11.62 -13.76 -16.41
CA LEU A 90 -10.23 -13.91 -16.81
C LEU A 90 -9.97 -15.29 -17.43
N ASP A 91 -9.11 -15.34 -18.44
CA ASP A 91 -8.59 -16.61 -18.90
C ASP A 91 -7.57 -17.18 -17.90
N PRO A 92 -7.17 -18.46 -18.02
CA PRO A 92 -6.23 -19.08 -17.08
C PRO A 92 -4.87 -18.37 -16.99
N GLY A 93 -4.38 -17.80 -18.10
CA GLY A 93 -3.11 -17.05 -18.14
C GLY A 93 -3.20 -15.77 -17.33
N ASP A 94 -4.20 -14.94 -17.61
CA ASP A 94 -4.44 -13.68 -16.91
C ASP A 94 -4.76 -13.91 -15.42
N SER A 95 -5.54 -14.95 -15.11
CA SER A 95 -5.84 -15.36 -13.73
C SER A 95 -4.57 -15.59 -12.89
N ILE A 96 -3.57 -16.28 -13.47
CA ILE A 96 -2.30 -16.55 -12.78
C ILE A 96 -1.54 -15.26 -12.53
N VAL A 97 -1.48 -14.37 -13.53
CA VAL A 97 -0.72 -13.12 -13.41
C VAL A 97 -1.38 -12.18 -12.40
N VAL A 98 -2.71 -12.03 -12.44
CA VAL A 98 -3.48 -11.21 -11.49
C VAL A 98 -3.31 -11.74 -10.06
N ALA A 99 -3.45 -13.05 -9.83
CA ALA A 99 -3.24 -13.64 -8.50
C ALA A 99 -1.80 -13.44 -7.98
N LYS A 100 -0.82 -13.56 -8.87
CA LYS A 100 0.59 -13.29 -8.56
C LYS A 100 0.82 -11.81 -8.26
N ALA A 101 0.17 -10.91 -8.98
CA ALA A 101 0.26 -9.48 -8.76
C ALA A 101 -0.23 -9.09 -7.35
N PHE A 102 -1.42 -9.56 -6.95
CA PHE A 102 -1.92 -9.34 -5.59
C PHE A 102 -1.01 -9.92 -4.51
N SER A 103 -0.42 -11.10 -4.77
CA SER A 103 0.55 -11.70 -3.85
C SER A 103 1.81 -10.82 -3.70
N HIS A 104 2.29 -10.21 -4.78
CA HIS A 104 3.42 -9.28 -4.74
C HIS A 104 3.06 -7.97 -4.04
N MET A 105 1.88 -7.41 -4.30
CA MET A 105 1.39 -6.20 -3.63
C MET A 105 1.28 -6.41 -2.12
N LEU A 106 0.76 -7.56 -1.68
CA LEU A 106 0.73 -7.91 -0.26
C LEU A 106 2.14 -8.01 0.35
N ASN A 107 3.09 -8.61 -0.37
CA ASN A 107 4.48 -8.67 0.10
C ASN A 107 5.12 -7.28 0.20
N LEU A 108 4.79 -6.36 -0.70
CA LEU A 108 5.26 -4.98 -0.65
C LEU A 108 4.66 -4.22 0.53
N ALA A 109 3.37 -4.40 0.81
CA ALA A 109 2.71 -3.83 1.99
C ALA A 109 3.37 -4.33 3.30
N ASN A 110 3.65 -5.63 3.40
CA ASN A 110 4.37 -6.20 4.54
C ASN A 110 5.77 -5.57 4.69
N LEU A 111 6.50 -5.38 3.59
CA LEU A 111 7.80 -4.73 3.61
C LEU A 111 7.72 -3.26 4.06
N ALA A 112 6.72 -2.52 3.58
CA ALA A 112 6.48 -1.14 4.00
C ALA A 112 6.21 -1.06 5.51
N GLU A 113 5.43 -1.99 6.04
CA GLU A 113 5.15 -2.10 7.47
C GLU A 113 6.42 -2.40 8.27
N GLU A 114 7.23 -3.39 7.84
CA GLU A 114 8.49 -3.72 8.50
C GLU A 114 9.45 -2.52 8.56
N VAL A 115 9.57 -1.78 7.45
CA VAL A 115 10.38 -0.55 7.38
C VAL A 115 9.85 0.51 8.34
N GLN A 116 8.53 0.74 8.36
CA GLN A 116 7.90 1.70 9.27
C GLN A 116 8.16 1.33 10.74
N ILE A 117 7.98 0.07 11.10
CA ILE A 117 8.24 -0.43 12.46
C ILE A 117 9.71 -0.26 12.84
N ALA A 118 10.64 -0.60 11.94
CA ALA A 118 12.06 -0.47 12.19
C ALA A 118 12.50 0.99 12.40
N TYR A 119 11.99 1.92 11.59
CA TYR A 119 12.27 3.35 11.76
C TYR A 119 11.68 3.92 13.05
N ARG A 120 10.42 3.59 13.36
CA ARG A 120 9.78 4.01 14.61
C ARG A 120 10.54 3.53 15.84
N ARG A 121 11.04 2.28 15.83
CA ARG A 121 11.90 1.73 16.89
C ARG A 121 13.19 2.52 17.05
N LYS A 122 13.87 2.86 15.94
CA LYS A 122 15.10 3.67 15.95
C LYS A 122 14.85 5.09 16.50
N THR A 123 13.75 5.73 16.12
CA THR A 123 13.39 7.08 16.63
C THR A 123 13.10 7.05 18.13
N LYS A 124 12.37 6.03 18.61
CA LYS A 124 12.13 5.84 20.05
C LYS A 124 13.41 5.63 20.85
N LEU A 125 14.34 4.80 20.35
CA LEU A 125 15.65 4.59 21.00
C LEU A 125 16.48 5.87 21.03
N LYS A 126 16.53 6.64 19.92
CA LYS A 126 17.25 7.93 19.87
C LYS A 126 16.66 9.01 20.79
N LYS A 127 15.36 8.95 21.09
CA LYS A 127 14.69 9.87 22.02
C LYS A 127 14.80 9.40 23.48
N GLY A 128 15.24 8.16 23.71
CA GLY A 128 15.24 7.48 25.01
C GLY A 128 16.55 7.45 25.78
N ASP A 129 17.63 8.10 25.32
CA ASP A 129 18.90 8.08 26.04
C ASP A 129 19.72 9.35 25.82
N PHE A 130 19.58 10.34 26.71
CA PHE A 130 20.58 11.38 27.06
C PHE A 130 20.21 12.10 28.38
N GLY A 131 19.71 11.36 29.37
CA GLY A 131 19.44 11.96 30.68
C GLY A 131 18.64 11.04 31.57
N ASP A 132 19.33 10.18 32.32
CA ASP A 132 19.16 10.01 33.77
C ASP A 132 19.88 8.75 34.29
N GLU A 133 21.21 8.71 34.19
CA GLU A 133 22.03 7.71 34.93
C GLU A 133 23.30 8.34 35.53
N ASN A 134 23.27 9.63 35.93
CA ASN A 134 24.41 10.23 36.64
C ASN A 134 24.04 11.01 37.91
N SER A 135 22.90 10.69 38.53
CA SER A 135 22.53 11.21 39.86
C SER A 135 22.46 10.09 40.89
N ALA A 136 23.52 9.28 41.00
CA ALA A 136 23.78 8.49 42.19
C ALA A 136 24.74 9.29 43.08
N THR A 137 24.19 10.19 43.90
CA THR A 137 24.92 10.84 45.00
C THR A 137 25.49 9.77 45.93
N THR A 138 26.79 9.51 45.81
CA THR A 138 27.58 8.74 46.77
C THR A 138 28.76 9.59 47.20
N GLU A 139 28.51 10.54 48.10
CA GLU A 139 29.54 11.02 49.02
C GLU A 139 28.98 10.96 50.44
N LEU A 140 29.47 9.94 51.16
CA LEU A 140 29.38 9.79 52.60
C LEU A 140 30.48 10.64 53.23
N TYR A 141 30.12 11.54 54.14
CA TYR A 141 31.00 12.06 55.19
C TYR A 141 30.22 12.19 56.50
#